data_AF-A0A8S3RBK4-F1
#
_entry.id   AF-A0A8S3RBK4-F1
#
_cell.length_a   1.000
_cell.length_b   1.000
_cell.length_c   1.000
_cell.angle_alpha   90.00
_cell.angle_beta   90.00
_cell.angle_gamma   90.00
#
_symmetry.space_group_name_H-M   'P 1'
#
loop_
_entity.id
_entity.type
_entity.pdbx_description
1 polymer ?
#
loop_
_entity_poly.entity_id
_entity_poly.type
_entity_poly.pdbx_seq_one_letter_code
_entity_poly.pdbx_strand_id
1 'polypeptide(L)'
;MKVSRRREMQVLQKEYQLDVKIPGLPAQVKVLPEDETFSWHYFLDVLLSKLAEYGIESHKLTKKGKRKEWKNVDDVKTVYTKAFGVPQSSKYFNDDMKFGRQRISCLNSLLIEMCTAIPENFAATENMIKPFLEGKTIKQAIKDKKAVHDKLGNIGRLSTRTENLMSSTCIVDKTWRYHRQDFNAGIEGVFHIMGKSDNILINTASESSLAADFELQNWGAELVKSRDDGGVGILGVPGNGNFKTTEQLVITLTAIIYTCSAGHATANFEQYDEYGAPFNYPFHLSGNPPTDKTMSITKVLSDKATDSLGHFEKQFIVDPHAVQIVEEFRQKLQEVGKTIDERNQKREYPYEWLRPQAVPNAISI
;
A
#
# COMPACT_ATOMS: atom_id res chain seq x y z
N MET A 1 -32.71 -1.93 40.82
CA MET A 1 -31.80 -2.00 39.63
C MET A 1 -32.50 -1.69 38.31
N LYS A 2 -33.51 -2.45 37.84
CA LYS A 2 -34.12 -2.24 36.50
C LYS A 2 -34.68 -0.84 36.21
N VAL A 3 -35.28 -0.16 37.20
CA VAL A 3 -35.79 1.22 37.03
C VAL A 3 -34.66 2.25 36.87
N SER A 4 -33.53 2.05 37.56
CA SER A 4 -32.36 2.93 37.47
C SER A 4 -31.72 2.83 36.09
N ARG A 5 -31.52 1.61 35.59
CA ARG A 5 -30.92 1.36 34.28
C ARG A 5 -31.75 1.90 33.12
N ARG A 6 -33.08 1.76 33.18
CA ARG A 6 -33.97 2.35 32.16
C ARG A 6 -33.93 3.88 32.16
N ARG A 7 -33.83 4.52 33.32
CA ARG A 7 -33.69 5.98 33.42
C ARG A 7 -32.35 6.44 32.85
N GLU A 8 -31.27 5.74 33.17
CA GLU A 8 -29.94 5.99 32.61
C GLU A 8 -29.95 5.93 31.08
N MET A 9 -30.53 4.88 30.49
CA MET A 9 -30.66 4.76 29.04
C MET A 9 -31.48 5.90 28.42
N GLN A 10 -32.53 6.37 29.08
CA GLN A 10 -33.31 7.53 28.60
C GLN A 10 -32.51 8.84 28.64
N VAL A 11 -31.57 8.98 29.58
CA VAL A 11 -30.65 10.12 29.62
C VAL A 11 -29.65 10.01 28.48
N LEU A 12 -29.00 8.86 28.33
CA LEU A 12 -28.02 8.61 27.26
C LEU A 12 -28.65 8.80 25.87
N GLN A 13 -29.88 8.34 25.63
CA GLN A 13 -30.58 8.54 24.35
C GLN A 13 -30.86 10.02 24.03
N LYS A 14 -31.02 10.87 25.05
CA LYS A 14 -31.22 12.31 24.85
C LYS A 14 -29.90 13.02 24.54
N GLU A 15 -28.81 12.53 25.11
CA GLU A 15 -27.46 13.10 24.97
C GLU A 15 -26.78 12.64 23.67
N TYR A 16 -26.76 11.34 23.41
CA TYR A 16 -26.13 10.71 22.25
C TYR A 16 -27.10 10.59 21.08
N GLN A 17 -27.53 11.74 20.54
CA GLN A 17 -28.39 11.77 19.36
C GLN A 17 -27.58 11.59 18.08
N LEU A 18 -28.14 10.87 17.11
CA LEU A 18 -27.57 10.74 15.78
C LEU A 18 -28.11 11.82 14.83
N ASP A 19 -27.27 12.18 13.87
CA ASP A 19 -27.60 13.09 12.76
C ASP A 19 -26.83 12.67 11.51
N VAL A 20 -27.42 12.88 10.33
CA VAL A 20 -26.75 12.64 9.04
C VAL A 20 -26.33 14.00 8.50
N LYS A 21 -25.11 14.41 8.83
CA LYS A 21 -24.61 15.76 8.49
C LYS A 21 -24.44 15.98 7.00
N ILE A 22 -24.18 14.90 6.26
CA ILE A 22 -24.04 14.91 4.80
C ILE A 22 -24.90 13.78 4.22
N PRO A 23 -25.86 14.07 3.32
CA PRO A 23 -26.71 13.06 2.71
C PRO A 23 -25.90 11.92 2.08
N GLY A 24 -26.29 10.67 2.38
CA GLY A 24 -25.63 9.45 1.88
C GLY A 24 -24.44 8.95 2.71
N LEU A 25 -23.89 9.76 3.63
CA LEU A 25 -22.83 9.31 4.54
C LEU A 25 -23.41 8.56 5.77
N PRO A 26 -22.56 7.84 6.54
CA PRO A 26 -22.97 7.25 7.81
C PRO A 26 -23.54 8.30 8.78
N ALA A 27 -24.41 7.89 9.70
CA ALA A 27 -24.85 8.77 10.79
C ALA A 27 -23.67 9.12 11.70
N GLN A 28 -23.66 10.34 12.25
CA GLN A 28 -22.68 10.80 13.23
C GLN A 28 -23.39 11.28 14.50
N VAL A 29 -22.64 11.46 15.58
CA VAL A 29 -23.18 12.15 16.75
C VAL A 29 -23.54 13.60 16.38
N LYS A 30 -24.75 14.01 16.74
CA LYS A 30 -25.31 15.33 16.44
C LYS A 30 -24.49 16.41 17.14
N VAL A 31 -24.30 16.26 18.45
CA VAL A 31 -23.48 17.12 19.30
C VAL A 31 -22.55 16.22 20.11
N LEU A 32 -21.25 16.53 20.13
CA LEU A 32 -20.27 15.77 20.91
C LEU A 32 -20.56 15.93 22.41
N PRO A 33 -20.85 14.86 23.16
CA PRO A 33 -21.04 14.92 24.60
C PRO A 33 -19.77 15.35 25.32
N GLU A 34 -19.90 15.99 26.48
CA GLU A 34 -18.77 16.53 27.25
C GLU A 34 -17.80 15.42 27.67
N ASP A 35 -18.33 14.28 28.09
CA ASP A 35 -17.56 13.10 28.52
C ASP A 35 -16.71 12.49 27.37
N GLU A 36 -17.05 12.77 26.12
CA GLU A 36 -16.35 12.29 24.92
C GLU A 36 -15.35 13.32 24.36
N THR A 37 -15.21 14.48 25.02
CA THR A 37 -14.25 15.50 24.58
C THR A 37 -12.81 15.13 24.94
N PHE A 38 -11.87 15.51 24.08
CA PHE A 38 -10.45 15.39 24.43
C PHE A 38 -10.14 16.22 25.68
N SER A 39 -9.33 15.66 26.57
CA SER A 39 -8.79 16.45 27.68
C SER A 39 -7.96 17.62 27.15
N TRP A 40 -8.01 18.75 27.87
CA TRP A 40 -7.22 19.94 27.52
C TRP A 40 -5.73 19.63 27.37
N HIS A 41 -5.19 18.73 28.20
CA HIS A 41 -3.78 18.33 28.14
C HIS A 41 -3.44 17.59 26.84
N TYR A 42 -4.29 16.65 26.41
CA TYR A 42 -4.10 15.94 25.14
C TYR A 42 -4.15 16.91 23.94
N PHE A 43 -5.08 17.87 23.95
CA PHE A 43 -5.21 18.86 22.89
C PHE A 43 -3.97 19.76 22.77
N LEU A 44 -3.45 20.25 23.91
CA LEU A 44 -2.25 21.09 23.92
C LEU A 44 -1.01 20.31 23.45
N ASP A 45 -0.80 19.11 23.98
CA ASP A 45 0.41 18.33 23.74
C ASP A 45 0.44 17.71 22.33
N VAL A 46 -0.61 17.00 21.92
CA VAL A 46 -0.60 16.27 20.65
C VAL A 46 -0.96 17.18 19.49
N LEU A 47 -2.03 17.96 19.62
CA LEU A 47 -2.56 18.73 18.49
C LEU A 47 -1.78 20.01 18.30
N LEU A 48 -1.66 20.86 19.33
CA LEU A 48 -1.04 22.17 19.15
C LEU A 48 0.48 22.12 19.06
N SER A 49 1.16 21.37 19.94
CA SER A 49 2.63 21.40 19.97
C SER A 49 3.25 20.78 18.71
N LYS A 50 2.78 19.60 18.28
CA LYS A 50 3.29 18.93 17.09
C LYS A 50 2.88 19.63 15.80
N LEU A 51 1.64 20.12 15.69
CA LEU A 51 1.24 20.90 14.51
C LEU A 51 1.99 22.23 14.44
N ALA A 52 2.30 22.86 15.57
CA ALA A 52 3.13 24.05 15.60
C ALA A 52 4.57 23.75 15.14
N GLU A 53 5.18 22.66 15.64
CA GLU A 53 6.52 22.23 15.21
C GLU A 53 6.56 21.94 13.70
N TYR A 54 5.67 21.08 13.20
CA TYR A 54 5.58 20.75 11.78
C TYR A 54 5.19 21.95 10.92
N GLY A 55 4.32 22.82 11.44
CA GLY A 55 3.91 24.06 10.79
C GLY A 55 5.06 25.05 10.63
N ILE A 56 5.89 25.20 11.68
CA ILE A 56 7.11 26.03 11.64
C ILE A 56 8.11 25.48 10.63
N GLU A 57 8.36 24.17 10.63
CA GLU A 57 9.27 23.53 9.66
C GLU A 57 8.74 23.65 8.23
N SER A 58 7.44 23.44 8.01
CA SER A 58 6.79 23.64 6.72
C SER A 58 6.90 25.10 6.26
N HIS A 59 6.73 26.07 7.16
CA HIS A 59 6.87 27.49 6.86
C HIS A 59 8.31 27.89 6.52
N LYS A 60 9.32 27.27 7.15
CA LYS A 60 10.73 27.46 6.79
C LYS A 60 11.01 26.96 5.37
N LEU A 61 10.40 25.84 4.97
CA LEU A 61 10.52 25.29 3.61
C LEU A 61 9.88 26.21 2.56
N THR A 62 8.74 26.84 2.87
CA THR A 62 8.05 27.76 1.95
C THR A 62 8.70 29.15 1.87
N LYS A 63 9.21 29.71 2.99
CA LYS A 63 9.88 31.03 3.01
C LYS A 63 11.30 31.04 2.45
N LYS A 64 12.04 29.92 2.43
CA LYS A 64 13.37 29.83 1.81
C LYS A 64 13.37 29.88 0.26
N GLY A 65 12.30 30.39 -0.37
CA GLY A 65 12.25 30.64 -1.82
C GLY A 65 12.13 29.38 -2.69
N LYS A 66 11.58 28.28 -2.15
CA LYS A 66 11.46 26.98 -2.82
C LYS A 66 10.03 26.64 -3.28
N ARG A 67 9.30 27.58 -3.89
CA ARG A 67 8.42 27.18 -5.01
C ARG A 67 9.27 27.06 -6.28
N LYS A 68 10.42 26.40 -6.18
CA LYS A 68 11.18 25.98 -7.35
C LYS A 68 10.57 24.65 -7.75
N GLU A 69 10.16 24.51 -9.00
CA GLU A 69 9.78 23.21 -9.54
C GLU A 69 10.86 22.19 -9.18
N TRP A 70 10.45 21.07 -8.59
CA TRP A 70 11.35 19.93 -8.41
C TRP A 70 11.70 19.42 -9.81
N LYS A 71 12.97 19.53 -10.18
CA LYS A 71 13.45 19.09 -11.49
C LYS A 71 13.70 17.59 -11.52
N ASN A 72 13.98 17.00 -10.35
CA ASN A 72 14.20 15.57 -10.18
C ASN A 72 13.81 15.13 -8.76
N VAL A 73 13.87 13.82 -8.52
CA VAL A 73 13.50 13.20 -7.23
C VAL A 73 14.42 13.66 -6.07
N ASP A 74 15.68 14.02 -6.35
CA ASP A 74 16.61 14.46 -5.31
C ASP A 74 16.25 15.83 -4.73
N ASP A 75 15.59 16.70 -5.49
CA ASP A 75 15.07 17.98 -4.99
C ASP A 75 14.05 17.77 -3.85
N VAL A 76 13.25 16.69 -3.94
CA VAL A 76 12.26 16.32 -2.92
C VAL A 76 12.93 15.93 -1.60
N LYS A 77 14.11 15.31 -1.67
CA LYS A 77 14.86 14.90 -0.47
C LYS A 77 15.24 16.09 0.41
N THR A 78 15.28 17.30 -0.15
CA THR A 78 15.56 18.54 0.60
C THR A 78 14.42 18.97 1.55
N VAL A 79 13.25 18.31 1.47
CA VAL A 79 12.10 18.50 2.37
C VAL A 79 12.27 17.70 3.67
N TYR A 80 13.00 16.57 3.63
CA TYR A 80 13.16 15.65 4.75
C TYR A 80 14.16 16.18 5.79
N THR A 81 13.74 17.16 6.58
CA THR A 81 14.52 17.67 7.73
C THR A 81 14.55 16.64 8.86
N LYS A 82 15.33 16.90 9.92
CA LYS A 82 15.37 16.04 11.11
C LYS A 82 13.98 15.84 11.75
N ALA A 83 13.11 16.84 11.67
CA ALA A 83 11.75 16.76 12.24
C ALA A 83 10.84 15.82 11.45
N PHE A 84 11.05 15.70 10.14
CA PHE A 84 10.25 14.88 9.25
C PHE A 84 10.82 13.47 9.07
N GLY A 85 12.15 13.35 8.97
CA GLY A 85 12.79 12.09 8.60
C GLY A 85 12.60 11.76 7.12
N VAL A 86 13.36 10.78 6.63
CA VAL A 86 13.21 10.28 5.25
C VAL A 86 12.24 9.09 5.27
N PRO A 87 11.10 9.16 4.56
CA PRO A 87 10.12 8.08 4.55
C PRO A 87 10.67 6.85 3.85
N GLN A 88 10.29 5.65 4.30
CA GLN A 88 10.86 4.41 3.78
C GLN A 88 10.67 4.25 2.26
N SER A 89 9.50 4.62 1.74
CA SER A 89 9.19 4.55 0.31
C SER A 89 10.16 5.29 -0.60
N SER A 90 10.85 6.33 -0.09
CA SER A 90 11.87 7.04 -0.86
C SER A 90 13.04 6.15 -1.32
N LYS A 91 13.25 4.99 -0.66
CA LYS A 91 14.34 4.07 -0.98
C LYS A 91 13.99 3.05 -2.07
N TYR A 92 12.71 2.85 -2.35
CA TYR A 92 12.24 1.73 -3.17
C TYR A 92 11.09 2.05 -4.11
N PHE A 93 10.77 3.34 -4.31
CA PHE A 93 9.68 3.78 -5.19
C PHE A 93 9.83 3.34 -6.66
N ASN A 94 11.04 3.04 -7.10
CA ASN A 94 11.38 2.65 -8.47
C ASN A 94 11.58 1.13 -8.65
N ASP A 95 11.20 0.32 -7.66
CA ASP A 95 11.29 -1.13 -7.69
C ASP A 95 9.88 -1.73 -7.89
N ASP A 96 9.65 -2.38 -9.03
CA ASP A 96 8.38 -3.03 -9.38
C ASP A 96 7.91 -4.04 -8.32
N MET A 97 8.85 -4.69 -7.63
CA MET A 97 8.53 -5.63 -6.56
C MET A 97 7.95 -4.92 -5.34
N LYS A 98 8.44 -3.72 -5.06
CA LYS A 98 8.04 -2.92 -3.90
C LYS A 98 6.75 -2.18 -4.19
N PHE A 99 6.58 -1.68 -5.41
CA PHE A 99 5.30 -1.21 -5.93
C PHE A 99 4.22 -2.31 -5.84
N GLY A 100 4.54 -3.53 -6.27
CA GLY A 100 3.67 -4.69 -6.16
C GLY A 100 3.25 -5.00 -4.72
N ARG A 101 4.23 -4.99 -3.80
CA ARG A 101 4.03 -5.23 -2.38
C ARG A 101 3.07 -4.22 -1.73
N GLN A 102 3.14 -2.94 -2.10
CA GLN A 102 2.27 -1.92 -1.51
C GLN A 102 0.78 -2.25 -1.61
N ARG A 103 0.36 -2.89 -2.72
CA ARG A 103 -1.05 -3.25 -2.94
C ARG A 103 -1.53 -4.41 -2.09
N ILE A 104 -0.63 -5.07 -1.37
CA ILE A 104 -0.90 -6.30 -0.61
C ILE A 104 -0.66 -6.07 0.89
N SER A 105 0.35 -5.29 1.23
CA SER A 105 0.86 -5.23 2.60
C SER A 105 1.10 -3.82 3.12
N CYS A 106 0.64 -2.80 2.39
CA CYS A 106 0.77 -1.43 2.82
C CYS A 106 -0.61 -0.74 2.79
N LEU A 107 -0.59 0.59 2.80
CA LEU A 107 -1.79 1.41 2.66
C LEU A 107 -2.65 0.98 1.48
N ASN A 108 -3.97 0.95 1.70
CA ASN A 108 -4.98 0.58 0.71
C ASN A 108 -4.83 -0.84 0.14
N SER A 109 -4.33 -1.78 0.95
CA SER A 109 -4.22 -3.21 0.63
C SER A 109 -5.54 -3.95 0.42
N LEU A 110 -6.69 -3.28 0.60
CA LEU A 110 -8.02 -3.83 0.41
C LEU A 110 -8.50 -3.85 -1.06
N LEU A 111 -7.79 -3.18 -1.97
CA LEU A 111 -8.25 -2.98 -3.35
C LEU A 111 -7.88 -4.10 -4.32
N ILE A 112 -6.84 -4.89 -4.02
CA ILE A 112 -6.37 -5.93 -4.94
C ILE A 112 -7.26 -7.17 -4.87
N GLU A 113 -7.77 -7.58 -6.03
CA GLU A 113 -8.60 -8.77 -6.16
C GLU A 113 -7.96 -9.80 -7.10
N MET A 114 -8.31 -11.07 -6.92
CA MET A 114 -7.85 -12.12 -7.81
C MET A 114 -8.52 -11.98 -9.19
N CYS A 115 -7.70 -11.74 -10.21
CA CYS A 115 -8.16 -11.76 -11.60
C CYS A 115 -8.54 -13.18 -12.03
N THR A 116 -9.81 -13.36 -12.40
CA THR A 116 -10.35 -14.63 -12.93
C THR A 116 -10.50 -14.62 -14.45
N ALA A 117 -10.50 -13.43 -15.05
CA ALA A 117 -10.44 -13.17 -16.49
C ALA A 117 -9.92 -11.74 -16.71
N ILE A 118 -9.28 -11.49 -17.87
CA ILE A 118 -8.89 -10.14 -18.27
C ILE A 118 -10.16 -9.36 -18.64
N PRO A 119 -10.39 -8.15 -18.08
CA PRO A 119 -11.52 -7.31 -18.46
C PRO A 119 -11.52 -6.96 -19.94
N GLU A 120 -12.68 -6.94 -20.60
CA GLU A 120 -12.78 -6.68 -22.06
C GLU A 120 -12.29 -5.28 -22.45
N ASN A 121 -12.44 -4.31 -21.55
CA ASN A 121 -11.93 -2.94 -21.69
C ASN A 121 -10.42 -2.81 -21.42
N PHE A 122 -9.74 -3.90 -21.05
CA PHE A 122 -8.30 -3.92 -20.81
C PHE A 122 -7.56 -4.63 -21.93
N ALA A 123 -7.01 -3.85 -22.87
CA ALA A 123 -6.39 -4.34 -24.11
C ALA A 123 -5.00 -4.98 -23.93
N ALA A 124 -4.80 -5.73 -22.85
CA ALA A 124 -3.56 -6.45 -22.61
C ALA A 124 -3.52 -7.75 -23.42
N THR A 125 -2.52 -7.89 -24.27
CA THR A 125 -2.35 -9.06 -25.14
C THR A 125 -1.40 -10.08 -24.54
N GLU A 126 -1.51 -11.34 -24.95
CA GLU A 126 -0.59 -12.42 -24.55
C GLU A 126 0.88 -12.04 -24.78
N ASN A 127 1.20 -11.44 -25.92
CA ASN A 127 2.56 -11.02 -26.27
C ASN A 127 3.11 -9.94 -25.32
N MET A 128 2.26 -9.06 -24.78
CA MET A 128 2.68 -8.01 -23.83
C MET A 128 3.02 -8.57 -22.46
N ILE A 129 2.30 -9.60 -22.01
CA ILE A 129 2.44 -10.13 -20.64
C ILE A 129 3.39 -11.34 -20.59
N LYS A 130 3.49 -12.13 -21.67
CA LYS A 130 4.28 -13.37 -21.73
C LYS A 130 5.71 -13.28 -21.15
N PRO A 131 6.49 -12.21 -21.34
CA PRO A 131 7.81 -12.09 -20.73
C PRO A 131 7.81 -12.15 -19.19
N PHE A 132 6.69 -11.78 -18.56
CA PHE A 132 6.51 -11.73 -17.10
C PHE A 132 5.84 -12.97 -16.52
N LEU A 133 5.49 -13.95 -17.35
CA LEU A 133 4.72 -15.14 -16.94
C LEU A 133 5.59 -16.40 -16.78
N GLU A 134 6.92 -16.28 -16.80
CA GLU A 134 7.85 -17.39 -16.58
C GLU A 134 7.56 -18.60 -17.50
N GLY A 135 7.25 -18.32 -18.77
CA GLY A 135 6.94 -19.34 -19.78
C GLY A 135 5.49 -19.83 -19.80
N LYS A 136 4.62 -19.30 -18.94
CA LYS A 136 3.18 -19.61 -18.93
C LYS A 136 2.40 -18.69 -19.85
N THR A 137 1.25 -19.19 -20.31
CA THR A 137 0.20 -18.35 -20.91
C THR A 137 -0.59 -17.60 -19.84
N ILE A 138 -1.27 -16.51 -20.20
CA ILE A 138 -2.20 -15.81 -19.30
C ILE A 138 -3.23 -16.78 -18.71
N LYS A 139 -3.80 -17.65 -19.56
CA LYS A 139 -4.81 -18.63 -19.14
C LYS A 139 -4.25 -19.64 -18.13
N GLN A 140 -3.02 -20.10 -18.32
CA GLN A 140 -2.35 -20.99 -17.36
C GLN A 140 -2.05 -20.25 -16.05
N ALA A 141 -1.55 -19.03 -16.10
CA ALA A 141 -1.25 -18.24 -14.91
C ALA A 141 -2.50 -17.96 -14.05
N ILE A 142 -3.64 -17.64 -14.67
CA ILE A 142 -4.93 -17.48 -13.98
C ILE A 142 -5.38 -18.81 -13.36
N LYS A 143 -5.30 -19.92 -14.11
CA LYS A 143 -5.71 -21.24 -13.64
C LYS A 143 -4.87 -21.70 -12.44
N ASP A 144 -3.55 -21.53 -12.50
CA ASP A 144 -2.63 -21.91 -11.43
C ASP A 144 -2.92 -21.13 -10.15
N LYS A 145 -3.14 -19.81 -10.26
CA LYS A 145 -3.52 -18.96 -9.12
C LYS A 145 -4.87 -19.35 -8.52
N LYS A 146 -5.86 -19.64 -9.36
CA LYS A 146 -7.17 -20.12 -8.89
C LYS A 146 -7.04 -21.45 -8.14
N ALA A 147 -6.25 -22.39 -8.64
CA ALA A 147 -6.00 -23.68 -7.98
C ALA A 147 -5.29 -23.52 -6.62
N VAL A 148 -4.38 -22.54 -6.50
CA VAL A 148 -3.76 -22.17 -5.22
C VAL A 148 -4.79 -21.57 -4.26
N HIS A 149 -5.58 -20.61 -4.72
CA HIS A 149 -6.63 -19.96 -3.92
C HIS A 149 -7.67 -20.98 -3.41
N ASP A 150 -8.18 -21.84 -4.28
CA ASP A 150 -9.19 -22.84 -3.93
C ASP A 150 -8.65 -23.87 -2.91
N LYS A 151 -7.34 -24.16 -2.94
CA LYS A 151 -6.67 -24.99 -1.91
C LYS A 151 -6.50 -24.29 -0.56
N LEU A 152 -6.50 -22.95 -0.53
CA LEU A 152 -6.34 -22.15 0.69
C LEU A 152 -7.66 -21.83 1.39
N GLY A 153 -8.81 -22.18 0.78
CA GLY A 153 -10.14 -22.10 1.40
C GLY A 153 -10.78 -20.71 1.38
N ASN A 154 -12.12 -20.68 1.41
CA ASN A 154 -12.98 -19.49 1.45
C ASN A 154 -12.85 -18.68 2.76
N ILE A 155 -11.68 -18.12 3.06
CA ILE A 155 -11.46 -17.31 4.26
C ILE A 155 -11.65 -15.83 3.89
N GLY A 156 -12.89 -15.35 4.08
CA GLY A 156 -13.29 -13.94 4.16
C GLY A 156 -13.36 -13.17 2.82
N ARG A 157 -14.55 -13.08 2.21
CA ARG A 157 -14.84 -12.11 1.15
C ARG A 157 -15.15 -10.75 1.76
N LEU A 158 -14.26 -9.78 1.61
CA LEU A 158 -14.62 -8.36 1.61
C LEU A 158 -14.40 -7.87 0.18
N SER A 159 -15.49 -7.45 -0.45
CA SER A 159 -15.55 -6.98 -1.84
C SER A 159 -15.39 -5.47 -1.84
N THR A 160 -14.39 -4.94 -2.54
CA THR A 160 -14.37 -3.54 -2.95
C THR A 160 -13.88 -3.43 -4.38
N ARG A 161 -14.78 -2.98 -5.25
CA ARG A 161 -14.56 -2.74 -6.69
C ARG A 161 -13.38 -1.79 -6.91
N THR A 162 -12.28 -2.29 -7.47
CA THR A 162 -11.36 -1.53 -8.33
C THR A 162 -10.54 -2.48 -9.21
N GLU A 163 -10.50 -2.20 -10.50
CA GLU A 163 -9.79 -2.97 -11.52
C GLU A 163 -8.30 -2.60 -11.51
N ASN A 164 -7.43 -3.42 -10.94
CA ASN A 164 -5.98 -3.30 -11.13
C ASN A 164 -5.34 -4.70 -11.24
N LEU A 165 -4.85 -5.02 -12.44
CA LEU A 165 -4.08 -6.21 -12.77
C LEU A 165 -2.58 -5.88 -12.69
N MET A 166 -1.85 -6.48 -11.76
CA MET A 166 -0.37 -6.42 -11.75
C MET A 166 0.24 -7.74 -12.20
N SER A 167 1.17 -7.65 -13.16
CA SER A 167 1.94 -8.75 -13.72
C SER A 167 3.19 -9.06 -12.89
N SER A 168 3.03 -9.83 -11.82
CA SER A 168 4.14 -10.57 -11.19
C SER A 168 3.59 -11.84 -10.54
N THR A 169 3.44 -12.88 -11.34
CA THR A 169 2.62 -14.06 -11.00
C THR A 169 3.20 -14.96 -9.91
N CYS A 170 4.51 -14.93 -9.65
CA CYS A 170 5.15 -15.85 -8.69
C CYS A 170 5.47 -15.26 -7.31
N ILE A 171 5.63 -13.94 -7.18
CA ILE A 171 6.03 -13.32 -5.90
C ILE A 171 4.83 -12.69 -5.18
N VAL A 172 3.80 -12.25 -5.90
CA VAL A 172 2.51 -11.86 -5.31
C VAL A 172 1.94 -13.01 -4.49
N ASP A 173 2.11 -14.27 -4.90
CA ASP A 173 1.54 -15.43 -4.20
C ASP A 173 2.11 -15.62 -2.79
N LYS A 174 3.44 -15.58 -2.59
CA LYS A 174 4.03 -15.76 -1.25
C LYS A 174 3.75 -14.57 -0.33
N THR A 175 3.94 -13.36 -0.83
CA THR A 175 3.76 -12.12 -0.05
C THR A 175 2.28 -11.91 0.31
N TRP A 176 1.35 -12.21 -0.61
CA TRP A 176 -0.09 -12.23 -0.35
C TRP A 176 -0.49 -13.23 0.73
N ARG A 177 0.08 -14.44 0.72
CA ARG A 177 -0.19 -15.45 1.75
C ARG A 177 0.21 -14.97 3.14
N TYR A 178 1.41 -14.43 3.32
CA TYR A 178 1.88 -13.97 4.64
C TYR A 178 1.05 -12.79 5.16
N HIS A 179 0.78 -11.78 4.34
CA HIS A 179 0.07 -10.60 4.83
C HIS A 179 -1.42 -10.82 5.02
N ARG A 180 -2.05 -11.66 4.20
CA ARG A 180 -3.43 -12.09 4.45
C ARG A 180 -3.50 -13.03 5.64
N GLN A 181 -2.47 -13.85 5.91
CA GLN A 181 -2.33 -14.59 7.15
C GLN A 181 -2.19 -13.66 8.35
N ASP A 182 -1.41 -12.58 8.27
CA ASP A 182 -1.26 -11.61 9.36
C ASP A 182 -2.55 -10.81 9.60
N PHE A 183 -3.22 -10.37 8.53
CA PHE A 183 -4.54 -9.73 8.60
C PHE A 183 -5.57 -10.66 9.23
N ASN A 184 -5.63 -11.91 8.76
CA ASN A 184 -6.49 -12.94 9.34
C ASN A 184 -6.06 -13.28 10.77
N ALA A 185 -4.77 -13.30 11.10
CA ALA A 185 -4.28 -13.54 12.46
C ALA A 185 -4.68 -12.39 13.41
N GLY A 186 -4.76 -11.15 12.91
CA GLY A 186 -5.33 -10.03 13.65
C GLY A 186 -6.82 -10.23 13.94
N ILE A 187 -7.60 -10.66 12.94
CA ILE A 187 -9.02 -10.98 13.10
C ILE A 187 -9.22 -12.18 14.03
N GLU A 188 -8.48 -13.27 13.82
CA GLU A 188 -8.47 -14.47 14.65
C GLU A 188 -7.99 -14.16 16.06
N GLY A 189 -7.06 -13.22 16.25
CA GLY A 189 -6.62 -12.74 17.55
C GLY A 189 -7.75 -12.03 18.30
N VAL A 190 -8.48 -11.14 17.62
CA VAL A 190 -9.69 -10.51 18.20
C VAL A 190 -10.76 -11.57 18.48
N PHE A 191 -10.99 -12.49 17.53
CA PHE A 191 -11.96 -13.58 17.69
C PHE A 191 -11.59 -14.51 18.85
N HIS A 192 -10.30 -14.79 19.04
CA HIS A 192 -9.77 -15.61 20.12
C HIS A 192 -9.92 -14.91 21.47
N ILE A 193 -9.64 -13.60 21.55
CA ILE A 193 -9.87 -12.81 22.77
C ILE A 193 -11.36 -12.86 23.15
N MET A 194 -12.25 -12.71 22.15
CA MET A 194 -13.70 -12.72 22.34
C MET A 194 -14.29 -14.11 22.58
N GLY A 195 -13.66 -15.18 22.08
CA GLY A 195 -14.20 -16.54 22.03
C GLY A 195 -13.49 -17.58 22.91
N LYS A 196 -12.24 -17.36 23.34
CA LYS A 196 -11.40 -18.36 24.04
C LYS A 196 -10.75 -17.88 25.34
N SER A 197 -11.02 -16.67 25.79
CA SER A 197 -10.70 -16.33 27.18
C SER A 197 -11.68 -17.12 28.07
N ASP A 198 -11.20 -18.16 28.75
CA ASP A 198 -11.92 -18.89 29.82
C ASP A 198 -12.34 -17.99 31.00
N ASN A 199 -12.31 -16.66 30.82
CA ASN A 199 -12.94 -15.66 31.64
C ASN A 199 -13.41 -14.47 30.76
N ILE A 200 -14.74 -14.26 30.75
CA ILE A 200 -15.44 -12.96 30.65
C ILE A 200 -15.89 -12.49 29.24
N LEU A 201 -17.08 -12.91 28.78
CA LEU A 201 -18.28 -12.04 28.54
C LEU A 201 -19.41 -12.71 27.74
N ILE A 202 -19.13 -13.56 26.73
CA ILE A 202 -20.18 -14.08 25.82
C ILE A 202 -20.40 -15.60 25.93
N ASN A 203 -19.38 -16.36 26.34
CA ASN A 203 -19.43 -17.83 26.32
C ASN A 203 -20.27 -18.45 27.46
N THR A 204 -20.83 -17.64 28.36
CA THR A 204 -21.74 -18.08 29.43
C THR A 204 -23.21 -17.73 29.15
N ALA A 205 -23.50 -17.01 28.06
CA ALA A 205 -24.87 -16.64 27.71
C ALA A 205 -25.53 -17.78 26.91
N SER A 206 -26.65 -18.29 27.43
CA SER A 206 -27.53 -19.17 26.67
C SER A 206 -28.29 -18.37 25.60
N GLU A 207 -28.74 -19.04 24.53
CA GLU A 207 -29.61 -18.43 23.51
C GLU A 207 -30.84 -17.76 24.13
N SER A 208 -31.40 -18.38 25.17
CA SER A 208 -32.55 -17.82 25.90
C SER A 208 -32.23 -16.51 26.61
N SER A 209 -31.01 -16.38 27.17
CA SER A 209 -30.57 -15.15 27.82
C SER A 209 -30.26 -14.04 26.81
N LEU A 210 -29.68 -14.37 25.65
CA LEU A 210 -29.43 -13.40 24.57
C LEU A 210 -30.75 -12.86 24.00
N ALA A 211 -31.71 -13.75 23.73
CA ALA A 211 -33.01 -13.36 23.22
C ALA A 211 -33.83 -12.53 24.22
N ALA A 212 -33.63 -12.75 25.53
CA ALA A 212 -34.32 -12.02 26.59
C ALA A 212 -33.62 -10.70 26.97
N ASP A 213 -32.38 -10.46 26.52
CA ASP A 213 -31.64 -9.24 26.79
C ASP A 213 -32.13 -8.08 25.92
N PHE A 214 -33.07 -7.31 26.47
CA PHE A 214 -33.67 -6.19 25.76
C PHE A 214 -32.68 -5.07 25.42
N GLU A 215 -31.58 -4.89 26.16
CA GLU A 215 -30.58 -3.85 25.86
C GLU A 215 -29.77 -4.27 24.64
N LEU A 216 -29.34 -5.54 24.61
CA LEU A 216 -28.66 -6.13 23.47
C LEU A 216 -29.53 -6.12 22.20
N GLN A 217 -30.81 -6.51 22.32
CA GLN A 217 -31.72 -6.51 21.18
C GLN A 217 -32.01 -5.08 20.69
N ASN A 218 -32.13 -4.10 21.59
CA ASN A 218 -32.30 -2.70 21.20
C ASN A 218 -31.06 -2.16 20.49
N TRP A 219 -29.86 -2.49 20.97
CA TRP A 219 -28.62 -2.10 20.32
C TRP A 219 -28.54 -2.69 18.92
N GLY A 220 -28.79 -3.99 18.76
CA GLY A 220 -28.81 -4.64 17.45
C GLY A 220 -29.85 -4.03 16.50
N ALA A 221 -31.04 -3.71 16.99
CA ALA A 221 -32.07 -3.01 16.21
C ALA A 221 -31.60 -1.62 15.76
N GLU A 222 -30.93 -0.87 16.62
CA GLU A 222 -30.40 0.48 16.31
C GLU A 222 -29.32 0.43 15.22
N LEU A 223 -28.45 -0.59 15.24
CA LEU A 223 -27.40 -0.78 14.23
C LEU A 223 -27.98 -0.93 12.82
N VAL A 224 -29.08 -1.67 12.67
CA VAL A 224 -29.68 -1.96 11.35
C VAL A 224 -30.76 -0.97 10.94
N LYS A 225 -31.36 -0.27 11.90
CA LYS A 225 -32.40 0.74 11.64
C LYS A 225 -31.91 1.77 10.63
N SER A 226 -32.76 2.12 9.67
CA SER A 226 -32.39 3.03 8.60
C SER A 226 -31.93 4.39 9.14
N ARG A 227 -31.05 5.05 8.41
CA ARG A 227 -30.57 6.40 8.78
C ARG A 227 -31.70 7.44 8.72
N ASP A 228 -32.63 7.25 7.79
CA ASP A 228 -33.81 8.12 7.64
C ASP A 228 -34.76 8.01 8.85
N ASP A 229 -34.79 6.84 9.50
CA ASP A 229 -35.52 6.60 10.75
C ASP A 229 -34.68 6.93 12.00
N GLY A 230 -33.51 7.54 11.83
CA GLY A 230 -32.60 7.94 12.92
C GLY A 230 -31.75 6.82 13.51
N GLY A 231 -31.57 5.71 12.80
CA GLY A 231 -30.64 4.63 13.17
C GLY A 231 -29.28 4.73 12.46
N VAL A 232 -28.45 3.69 12.59
CA VAL A 232 -27.10 3.67 12.00
C VAL A 232 -27.09 3.22 10.53
N GLY A 233 -28.01 2.34 10.15
CA GLY A 233 -28.15 1.80 8.80
C GLY A 233 -26.96 0.95 8.35
N ILE A 234 -26.45 0.10 9.23
CA ILE A 234 -25.41 -0.87 8.91
C ILE A 234 -26.04 -2.07 8.21
N LEU A 235 -25.53 -2.38 7.02
CA LEU A 235 -25.97 -3.52 6.23
C LEU A 235 -25.18 -4.78 6.64
N GLY A 236 -25.84 -5.95 6.60
CA GLY A 236 -25.18 -7.24 6.79
C GLY A 236 -24.86 -7.59 8.25
N VAL A 237 -25.41 -6.86 9.23
CA VAL A 237 -25.31 -7.24 10.65
C VAL A 237 -25.90 -8.66 10.84
N PRO A 238 -25.18 -9.61 11.44
CA PRO A 238 -25.68 -10.95 11.72
C PRO A 238 -27.04 -10.95 12.40
N GLY A 239 -27.93 -11.86 11.96
CA GLY A 239 -29.31 -11.93 12.47
C GLY A 239 -30.17 -10.70 12.17
N ASN A 240 -29.71 -9.78 11.31
CA ASN A 240 -30.32 -8.47 11.08
C ASN A 240 -30.52 -7.69 12.39
N GLY A 241 -29.51 -7.73 13.27
CA GLY A 241 -29.56 -7.10 14.60
C GLY A 241 -30.32 -7.90 15.66
N ASN A 242 -30.95 -9.02 15.31
CA ASN A 242 -31.58 -9.92 16.28
C ASN A 242 -30.59 -11.00 16.73
N PHE A 243 -29.87 -10.72 17.80
CA PHE A 243 -28.81 -11.59 18.32
C PHE A 243 -29.39 -12.73 19.15
N LYS A 244 -29.57 -13.91 18.54
CA LYS A 244 -30.07 -15.12 19.21
C LYS A 244 -28.97 -16.10 19.61
N THR A 245 -27.84 -16.03 18.91
CA THR A 245 -26.69 -16.92 19.12
C THR A 245 -25.47 -16.12 19.51
N THR A 246 -24.57 -16.72 20.28
CA THR A 246 -23.27 -16.13 20.64
C THR A 246 -22.44 -15.82 19.40
N GLU A 247 -22.49 -16.67 18.37
CA GLU A 247 -21.76 -16.48 17.11
C GLU A 247 -22.13 -15.16 16.42
N GLN A 248 -23.42 -14.85 16.27
CA GLN A 248 -23.88 -13.59 15.68
C GLN A 248 -23.33 -12.36 16.42
N LEU A 249 -23.34 -12.42 17.75
CA LEU A 249 -22.86 -11.33 18.61
C LEU A 249 -21.33 -11.19 18.51
N VAL A 250 -20.60 -12.31 18.59
CA VAL A 250 -19.14 -12.33 18.48
C VAL A 250 -18.69 -11.76 17.14
N ILE A 251 -19.28 -12.21 16.02
CA ILE A 251 -18.92 -11.69 14.68
C ILE A 251 -19.13 -10.17 14.61
N THR A 252 -20.26 -9.67 15.14
CA THR A 252 -20.57 -8.23 15.13
C THR A 252 -19.57 -7.42 15.95
N LEU A 253 -19.28 -7.86 17.19
CA LEU A 253 -18.33 -7.18 18.07
C LEU A 253 -16.90 -7.26 17.55
N THR A 254 -16.49 -8.42 17.02
CA THR A 254 -15.18 -8.59 16.38
C THR A 254 -15.01 -7.61 15.23
N ALA A 255 -16.03 -7.44 14.37
CA ALA A 255 -15.96 -6.47 13.28
C ALA A 255 -15.77 -5.03 13.79
N ILE A 256 -16.55 -4.60 14.79
CA ILE A 256 -16.45 -3.25 15.36
C ILE A 256 -15.07 -3.02 15.99
N ILE A 257 -14.63 -3.93 16.87
CA ILE A 257 -13.34 -3.84 17.56
C ILE A 257 -12.20 -3.81 16.54
N TYR A 258 -12.25 -4.71 15.56
CA TYR A 258 -11.23 -4.78 14.51
C TYR A 258 -11.16 -3.47 13.72
N THR A 259 -12.29 -2.95 13.24
CA THR A 259 -12.36 -1.69 12.47
C THR A 259 -11.81 -0.51 13.27
N CYS A 260 -12.17 -0.40 14.55
CA CYS A 260 -11.73 0.69 15.42
C CYS A 260 -10.26 0.57 15.89
N SER A 261 -9.61 -0.58 15.70
CA SER A 261 -8.25 -0.83 16.18
C SER A 261 -7.30 -1.24 15.05
N ALA A 262 -7.15 -2.55 14.81
CA ALA A 262 -6.22 -3.12 13.83
C ALA A 262 -6.51 -2.62 12.40
N GLY A 263 -7.78 -2.55 12.01
CA GLY A 263 -8.20 -2.02 10.72
C GLY A 263 -7.77 -0.56 10.54
N HIS A 264 -8.02 0.30 11.53
CA HIS A 264 -7.53 1.68 11.51
C HIS A 264 -6.00 1.78 11.47
N ALA A 265 -5.30 1.02 12.33
CA ALA A 265 -3.84 1.04 12.41
C ALA A 265 -3.18 0.72 11.05
N THR A 266 -3.66 -0.33 10.37
CA THR A 266 -3.14 -0.74 9.05
C THR A 266 -3.41 0.29 7.94
N ALA A 267 -4.47 1.08 8.05
CA ALA A 267 -4.80 2.14 7.10
C ALA A 267 -4.16 3.50 7.43
N ASN A 268 -3.59 3.67 8.63
CA ASN A 268 -3.18 4.99 9.14
C ASN A 268 -1.69 5.09 9.47
N PHE A 269 -1.08 4.12 10.16
CA PHE A 269 0.27 4.31 10.73
C PHE A 269 1.38 4.36 9.67
N GLU A 270 1.17 3.77 8.50
CA GLU A 270 2.13 3.81 7.39
C GLU A 270 1.99 5.06 6.49
N GLN A 271 1.02 5.95 6.78
CA GLN A 271 0.75 7.13 5.94
C GLN A 271 1.98 7.97 5.67
N TYR A 272 2.78 8.25 6.70
CA TYR A 272 3.99 9.05 6.49
C TYR A 272 5.05 8.29 5.67
N ASP A 273 5.25 7.00 5.94
CA ASP A 273 6.25 6.18 5.25
C ASP A 273 5.94 5.97 3.76
N GLU A 274 4.67 5.98 3.37
CA GLU A 274 4.25 5.77 1.97
C GLU A 274 3.88 7.09 1.26
N TYR A 275 3.10 7.98 1.88
CA TYR A 275 2.67 9.25 1.29
C TYR A 275 3.68 10.39 1.48
N GLY A 276 4.60 10.26 2.44
CA GLY A 276 5.67 11.24 2.66
C GLY A 276 6.63 11.37 1.48
N ALA A 277 6.62 10.41 0.54
CA ALA A 277 7.27 10.50 -0.76
C ALA A 277 6.23 10.78 -1.87
N PRO A 278 6.06 12.05 -2.32
CA PRO A 278 5.03 12.40 -3.30
C PRO A 278 5.17 11.70 -4.66
N PHE A 279 6.36 11.22 -5.01
CA PHE A 279 6.62 10.43 -6.22
C PHE A 279 6.20 8.97 -6.09
N ASN A 280 6.01 8.46 -4.86
CA ASN A 280 5.51 7.12 -4.58
C ASN A 280 3.97 7.09 -4.57
N TYR A 281 3.35 8.10 -3.95
CA TYR A 281 1.89 8.31 -3.97
C TYR A 281 1.58 9.80 -4.20
N PRO A 282 1.43 10.21 -5.47
CA PRO A 282 1.12 11.60 -5.79
C PRO A 282 -0.30 11.94 -5.37
N PHE A 283 -0.46 12.94 -4.50
CA PHE A 283 -1.77 13.48 -4.13
C PHE A 283 -2.49 14.13 -5.32
N HIS A 284 -1.71 14.74 -6.23
CA HIS A 284 -2.22 15.45 -7.39
C HIS A 284 -1.28 15.24 -8.58
N LEU A 285 -1.85 14.98 -9.76
CA LEU A 285 -1.14 14.92 -11.04
C LEU A 285 -1.56 16.10 -11.91
N SER A 286 -0.59 16.82 -12.46
CA SER A 286 -0.83 17.91 -13.42
C SER A 286 -0.41 17.49 -14.83
N GLY A 287 -1.19 17.92 -15.84
CA GLY A 287 -0.96 17.58 -17.25
C GLY A 287 -1.80 16.39 -17.71
N ASN A 288 -1.58 15.97 -18.96
CA ASN A 288 -2.25 14.82 -19.54
C ASN A 288 -1.40 13.56 -19.37
N PRO A 289 -2.00 12.38 -19.12
CA PRO A 289 -1.28 11.11 -19.20
C PRO A 289 -0.54 11.01 -20.55
N PRO A 290 0.71 10.52 -20.57
CA PRO A 290 1.44 10.33 -21.83
C PRO A 290 0.65 9.45 -22.80
N THR A 291 0.39 9.94 -24.01
CA THR A 291 -0.34 9.22 -25.05
C THR A 291 0.58 8.59 -26.10
N ASP A 292 1.87 8.93 -26.08
CA ASP A 292 2.91 8.37 -26.94
C ASP A 292 3.99 7.69 -26.09
N LYS A 293 4.49 6.55 -26.55
CA LYS A 293 5.49 5.70 -25.89
C LYS A 293 6.92 6.06 -26.27
N THR A 294 7.16 7.26 -26.80
CA THR A 294 8.47 7.64 -27.34
C THR A 294 9.57 7.50 -26.27
N MET A 295 10.39 6.45 -26.41
CA MET A 295 11.50 6.03 -25.53
C MET A 295 12.73 6.97 -25.60
N SER A 296 12.51 8.25 -25.88
CA SER A 296 13.55 9.23 -26.21
C SER A 296 14.57 9.34 -25.08
N ILE A 297 14.11 9.36 -23.82
CA ILE A 297 14.97 9.50 -22.65
C ILE A 297 15.82 8.24 -22.42
N THR A 298 15.23 7.04 -22.51
CA THR A 298 15.99 5.78 -22.35
C THR A 298 17.02 5.62 -23.46
N LYS A 299 16.71 6.04 -24.69
CA LYS A 299 17.68 6.06 -25.79
C LYS A 299 18.82 7.03 -25.52
N VAL A 300 18.52 8.26 -25.11
CA VAL A 300 19.53 9.27 -24.78
C VAL A 300 20.43 8.81 -23.63
N LEU A 301 19.88 8.22 -22.57
CA LEU A 301 20.65 7.68 -21.44
C LEU A 301 21.45 6.40 -21.79
N SER A 302 21.12 5.74 -22.90
CA SER A 302 21.84 4.57 -23.40
C SER A 302 22.88 4.91 -24.47
N ASP A 303 22.95 6.18 -24.91
CA ASP A 303 23.93 6.64 -25.87
C ASP A 303 25.30 6.83 -25.21
N LYS A 304 26.36 6.52 -25.96
CA LYS A 304 27.75 6.61 -25.48
C LYS A 304 28.26 8.02 -25.71
N ALA A 305 28.59 8.72 -24.62
CA ALA A 305 29.09 10.09 -24.68
C ALA A 305 30.63 10.19 -24.80
N THR A 306 31.38 9.12 -24.53
CA THR A 306 32.86 9.09 -24.60
C THR A 306 33.38 7.93 -25.43
N ASP A 307 34.63 8.05 -25.87
CA ASP A 307 35.37 7.00 -26.57
C ASP A 307 35.46 5.70 -25.75
N SER A 308 35.72 4.60 -26.46
CA SER A 308 35.86 3.26 -25.86
C SER A 308 36.99 3.17 -24.85
N LEU A 309 36.84 2.28 -23.87
CA LEU A 309 37.77 2.08 -22.76
C LEU A 309 39.23 1.96 -23.25
N GLY A 310 40.11 2.78 -22.68
CA GLY A 310 41.52 2.86 -23.05
C GLY A 310 41.84 3.85 -24.17
N HIS A 311 40.84 4.44 -24.84
CA HIS A 311 41.00 5.47 -25.86
C HIS A 311 40.56 6.82 -25.30
N PHE A 312 41.50 7.64 -24.86
CA PHE A 312 41.18 8.92 -24.22
C PHE A 312 41.13 10.03 -25.26
N GLU A 313 40.09 10.88 -25.22
CA GLU A 313 39.92 12.03 -26.12
C GLU A 313 41.08 13.04 -26.04
N LYS A 314 41.76 13.07 -24.88
CA LYS A 314 42.92 13.92 -24.62
C LYS A 314 44.08 13.09 -24.11
N GLN A 315 45.25 13.31 -24.70
CA GLN A 315 46.47 12.66 -24.26
C GLN A 315 47.05 13.40 -23.05
N PHE A 316 46.75 12.89 -21.85
CA PHE A 316 47.34 13.37 -20.60
C PHE A 316 48.57 12.56 -20.16
N ILE A 317 48.73 11.36 -20.72
CA ILE A 317 49.82 10.43 -20.40
C ILE A 317 50.92 10.62 -21.43
N VAL A 318 52.02 11.23 -20.97
CA VAL A 318 53.19 11.56 -21.80
C VAL A 318 54.47 10.89 -21.31
N ASP A 319 54.48 10.36 -20.08
CA ASP A 319 55.59 9.59 -19.56
C ASP A 319 55.79 8.30 -20.39
N PRO A 320 56.98 8.02 -20.93
CA PRO A 320 57.20 6.89 -21.82
C PRO A 320 56.85 5.54 -21.21
N HIS A 321 57.08 5.35 -19.91
CA HIS A 321 56.77 4.11 -19.21
C HIS A 321 55.26 3.96 -19.03
N ALA A 322 54.56 5.03 -18.65
CA ALA A 322 53.10 5.04 -18.55
C ALA A 322 52.41 4.85 -19.91
N VAL A 323 52.97 5.39 -21.00
CA VAL A 323 52.46 5.15 -22.36
C VAL A 323 52.54 3.67 -22.72
N GLN A 324 53.67 3.01 -22.42
CA GLN A 324 53.84 1.58 -22.68
C GLN A 324 52.80 0.74 -21.91
N ILE A 325 52.53 1.06 -20.65
CA ILE A 325 51.51 0.37 -19.84
C ILE A 325 50.12 0.53 -20.45
N VAL A 326 49.78 1.72 -20.96
CA VAL A 326 48.48 1.97 -21.61
C VAL A 326 48.36 1.18 -22.92
N GLU A 327 49.44 1.04 -23.69
CA GLU A 327 49.44 0.19 -24.90
C GLU A 327 49.25 -1.29 -24.57
N GLU A 328 49.91 -1.80 -23.54
CA GLU A 328 49.69 -3.17 -23.05
C GLU A 328 48.23 -3.38 -22.58
N PHE A 329 47.65 -2.38 -21.91
CA PHE A 329 46.25 -2.40 -21.52
C PHE A 329 45.31 -2.46 -22.74
N ARG A 330 45.56 -1.64 -23.77
CA ARG A 330 44.80 -1.66 -25.03
C ARG A 330 44.88 -3.00 -25.75
N GLN A 331 46.06 -3.62 -25.80
CA GLN A 331 46.26 -4.94 -26.39
C GLN A 331 45.43 -6.01 -25.66
N LYS A 332 45.48 -6.03 -24.32
CA LYS A 332 44.66 -6.95 -23.53
C LYS A 332 43.17 -6.74 -23.75
N LEU A 333 42.71 -5.49 -23.86
CA LEU A 333 41.31 -5.21 -24.20
C LEU A 333 40.94 -5.75 -25.59
N GLN A 334 41.81 -5.67 -26.59
CA GLN A 334 41.56 -6.27 -27.90
C GLN A 334 41.40 -7.80 -27.82
N GLU A 335 42.24 -8.48 -27.03
CA GLU A 335 42.13 -9.94 -26.81
C GLU A 335 40.81 -10.33 -26.13
N VAL A 336 40.40 -9.57 -25.11
CA VAL A 336 39.11 -9.75 -24.45
C VAL A 336 37.96 -9.53 -25.44
N GLY A 337 38.04 -8.50 -26.28
CA GLY A 337 37.07 -8.23 -27.35
C GLY A 337 36.91 -9.41 -28.30
N LYS A 338 38.02 -9.96 -28.82
CA LYS A 338 38.00 -11.15 -29.69
C LYS A 338 37.35 -12.35 -29.01
N THR A 339 37.67 -12.59 -27.73
CA THR A 339 37.08 -13.69 -26.95
C THR A 339 35.56 -13.53 -26.80
N ILE A 340 35.07 -12.29 -26.60
CA ILE A 340 33.64 -12.01 -26.52
C ILE A 340 32.97 -12.23 -27.89
N ASP A 341 33.61 -11.77 -28.96
CA ASP A 341 33.09 -11.91 -30.34
C ASP A 341 32.94 -13.38 -30.73
N GLU A 342 33.94 -14.22 -30.45
CA GLU A 342 33.90 -15.67 -30.67
C GLU A 342 32.79 -16.37 -29.86
N ARG A 343 32.55 -15.91 -28.62
CA ARG A 343 31.47 -16.43 -27.78
C ARG A 343 30.10 -16.01 -28.32
N ASN A 344 29.97 -14.77 -28.79
CA ASN A 344 28.72 -14.24 -29.32
C ASN A 344 28.28 -14.94 -30.61
N GLN A 345 29.22 -15.43 -31.43
CA GLN A 345 28.89 -16.27 -32.60
C GLN A 345 28.12 -17.56 -32.26
N LYS A 346 28.23 -18.04 -31.01
CA LYS A 346 27.59 -19.28 -30.56
C LYS A 346 26.29 -19.05 -29.77
N ARG A 347 25.88 -17.79 -29.58
CA ARG A 347 24.69 -17.44 -28.80
C ARG A 347 23.53 -17.12 -29.73
N GLU A 348 22.33 -17.51 -29.33
CA GLU A 348 21.09 -17.07 -30.00
C GLU A 348 20.92 -15.54 -29.90
N TYR A 349 21.38 -14.95 -28.79
CA TYR A 349 21.40 -13.51 -28.55
C TYR A 349 22.81 -13.06 -28.11
N PRO A 350 23.54 -12.33 -28.97
CA PRO A 350 24.85 -11.77 -28.63
C PRO A 350 24.81 -10.82 -27.43
N TYR A 351 25.81 -10.87 -26.57
CA TYR A 351 25.98 -9.93 -25.45
C TYR A 351 27.06 -8.91 -25.78
N GLU A 352 26.65 -7.71 -26.18
CA GLU A 352 27.53 -6.69 -26.78
C GLU A 352 28.07 -5.67 -25.76
N TRP A 353 27.46 -5.60 -24.57
CA TRP A 353 27.61 -4.45 -23.67
C TRP A 353 28.91 -4.37 -22.88
N LEU A 354 29.63 -5.49 -22.74
CA LEU A 354 30.97 -5.53 -22.13
C LEU A 354 32.08 -5.75 -23.15
N ARG A 355 31.79 -5.63 -24.44
CA ARG A 355 32.86 -5.55 -25.45
C ARG A 355 33.67 -4.29 -25.14
N PRO A 356 35.00 -4.33 -25.07
CA PRO A 356 35.79 -3.15 -24.72
C PRO A 356 35.52 -1.93 -25.63
N GLN A 357 35.18 -2.15 -26.90
CA GLN A 357 34.74 -1.10 -27.83
C GLN A 357 33.38 -0.46 -27.46
N ALA A 358 32.58 -1.14 -26.64
CA ALA A 358 31.27 -0.69 -26.20
C ALA A 358 31.27 -0.08 -24.79
N VAL A 359 32.34 -0.22 -24.02
CA VAL A 359 32.46 0.33 -22.66
C VAL A 359 33.08 1.73 -22.73
N PRO A 360 32.42 2.79 -22.21
CA PRO A 360 32.98 4.14 -22.19
C PRO A 360 34.11 4.27 -21.15
N ASN A 361 34.99 5.27 -21.31
CA ASN A 361 36.03 5.57 -20.31
C ASN A 361 35.48 6.16 -19.00
N ALA A 362 34.28 6.75 -19.03
CA ALA A 362 33.69 7.40 -17.86
C ALA A 362 32.15 7.41 -17.90
N ILE A 363 31.55 7.57 -16.73
CA ILE A 363 30.12 7.91 -16.60
C ILE A 363 29.97 9.35 -17.09
N SER A 364 29.34 9.52 -18.25
CA SER A 364 29.36 10.78 -19.02
C SER A 364 27.99 11.14 -19.63
N ILE A 365 26.93 10.44 -19.21
CA ILE A 365 25.55 10.66 -19.62
C ILE A 365 24.64 10.86 -18.41
#